data_AF-A0A1Q5LDI1-F1
#
_entry.id   AF-A0A1Q5LDI1-F1
#
_cell.length_a   1.000
_cell.length_b   1.000
_cell.length_c   1.000
_cell.angle_alpha   90.00
_cell.angle_beta   90.00
_cell.angle_gamma   90.00
#
_symmetry.space_group_name_H-M   'P 1'
#
loop_
_entity.id
_entity.type
_entity.pdbx_description
1 polymer ?
#
loop_
_entity_poly.entity_id
_entity_poly.type
_entity_poly.pdbx_seq_one_letter_code
_entity_poly.pdbx_strand_id
1 'polypeptide(L)' 'MLGGLAAPAQAAPAPVDSNTTAAAPISISAIVRVGWYSSLARCEADGANSAYSYWYCAWSSSRGAWGLYVDTDS' A
#
# COMPACT_ATOMS: atom_id res chain seq x y z
N MET A 1 -40.98 33.97 3.19
CA MET A 1 -39.63 33.72 2.62
C MET A 1 -38.60 33.82 3.74
N LEU A 2 -37.47 33.12 3.61
CA LEU A 2 -36.43 32.79 4.60
C LEU A 2 -36.74 31.46 5.32
N GLY A 3 -36.17 30.30 4.98
CA GLY A 3 -34.87 30.03 4.35
C GLY A 3 -33.89 29.56 5.42
N GLY A 4 -34.05 28.33 5.90
CA GLY A 4 -33.14 27.70 6.87
C GLY A 4 -32.31 26.63 6.18
N LEU A 5 -31.07 26.99 5.83
CA LEU A 5 -30.08 26.12 5.19
C LEU A 5 -29.82 24.85 6.02
N ALA A 6 -29.86 23.70 5.36
CA ALA A 6 -29.38 22.44 5.92
C ALA A 6 -27.87 22.56 6.18
N ALA A 7 -27.46 22.36 7.43
CA ALA A 7 -26.05 22.32 7.80
C ALA A 7 -25.41 21.03 7.26
N PRO A 8 -24.20 21.08 6.67
CA PRO A 8 -23.50 19.86 6.25
C PRO A 8 -23.03 19.13 7.51
N ALA A 9 -23.36 17.83 7.61
CA ALA A 9 -22.81 16.96 8.64
C ALA A 9 -21.29 16.84 8.43
N GLN A 10 -20.51 17.37 9.36
CA GLN A 10 -19.05 17.27 9.35
C GLN A 10 -18.68 15.80 9.59
N ALA A 11 -18.07 15.14 8.60
CA ALA A 11 -17.55 13.79 8.75
C ALA A 11 -16.45 13.81 9.83
N ALA A 12 -16.61 12.96 10.84
CA ALA A 12 -15.64 12.80 11.92
C ALA A 12 -14.29 12.31 11.34
N PRO A 13 -13.14 12.80 11.85
CA PRO A 13 -11.83 12.27 11.48
C PRO A 13 -11.79 10.77 11.83
N ALA A 14 -11.45 9.92 10.86
CA ALA A 14 -11.16 8.52 11.16
C ALA A 14 -9.92 8.47 12.07
N PRO A 15 -9.93 7.69 13.16
CA PRO A 15 -8.75 7.52 13.98
C PRO A 15 -7.66 6.87 13.13
N VAL A 16 -6.54 7.58 12.98
CA VAL A 16 -5.33 7.03 12.40
C VAL A 16 -4.70 6.13 13.45
N ASP A 17 -4.88 4.81 13.31
CA ASP A 17 -4.13 3.81 14.06
C ASP A 17 -2.64 3.96 13.71
N SER A 18 -1.96 4.85 14.44
CA SER A 18 -0.53 5.09 14.31
C SER A 18 0.21 4.03 15.12
N ASN A 19 0.12 2.77 14.69
CA ASN A 19 1.01 1.73 15.17
C ASN A 19 2.05 1.39 14.09
N THR A 20 2.82 2.40 13.70
CA THR A 20 4.03 2.19 12.91
C THR A 20 5.17 1.84 13.86
N THR A 21 5.21 0.58 14.32
CA THR A 21 6.40 0.04 14.96
C THR A 21 7.50 -0.03 13.91
N ALA A 22 8.40 0.96 13.90
CA ALA A 22 9.61 0.91 13.10
C ALA A 22 10.54 -0.16 13.68
N ALA A 23 10.53 -1.35 13.09
CA ALA A 23 11.50 -2.40 13.39
C ALA A 23 12.84 -2.04 12.72
N ALA A 24 13.95 -2.19 13.45
CA ALA A 24 15.31 -1.99 12.93
C ALA A 24 15.61 -2.99 11.78
N PRO A 25 16.46 -2.61 10.80
CA PRO A 25 16.72 -3.44 9.64
C PRO A 25 17.58 -4.66 10.02
N ILE A 26 17.03 -5.84 9.78
CA ILE A 26 17.78 -7.10 9.76
C ILE A 26 18.34 -7.28 8.33
N SER A 27 19.66 -7.24 8.18
CA SER A 27 20.34 -7.52 6.89
C SER A 27 20.25 -9.01 6.59
N ILE A 28 19.20 -9.37 5.87
CA ILE A 28 18.93 -10.62 5.19
C ILE A 28 18.48 -10.12 3.82
N SER A 29 18.89 -10.70 2.69
CA SER A 29 18.38 -10.23 1.38
C SER A 29 16.84 -10.23 1.41
N ALA A 30 16.26 -9.06 1.64
CA ALA A 30 14.94 -8.94 2.22
C ALA A 30 14.01 -8.55 1.10
N ILE A 31 13.42 -9.59 0.52
CA ILE A 31 12.25 -9.44 -0.32
C ILE A 31 11.11 -8.95 0.56
N VAL A 32 10.88 -7.64 0.54
CA VAL A 32 9.77 -7.01 1.27
C VAL A 32 8.57 -6.86 0.35
N ARG A 33 7.38 -6.97 0.92
CA ARG A 33 6.12 -6.78 0.20
C ARG A 33 5.69 -5.32 0.31
N VAL A 34 5.55 -4.66 -0.83
CA VAL A 34 5.19 -3.24 -0.91
C VAL A 34 3.68 -3.04 -0.89
N GLY A 35 2.93 -3.88 -1.60
CA GLY A 35 1.49 -3.65 -1.77
C GLY A 35 0.73 -4.82 -2.39
N TRP A 36 -0.60 -4.67 -2.45
CA TRP A 36 -1.53 -5.59 -3.10
C TRP A 36 -2.35 -4.86 -4.16
N TYR A 37 -2.47 -5.48 -5.33
CA TYR A 37 -3.12 -4.90 -6.50
C TYR A 37 -4.15 -5.89 -7.04
N SER A 38 -5.29 -5.38 -7.47
CA SER A 38 -6.36 -6.19 -8.09
C SER A 38 -6.01 -6.68 -9.50
N SER A 39 -4.96 -6.13 -10.12
CA SER A 39 -4.54 -6.45 -11.48
C SER A 39 -3.02 -6.47 -11.62
N LEU A 40 -2.49 -7.40 -12.43
CA LEU A 40 -1.06 -7.52 -12.71
C LEU A 40 -0.47 -6.21 -13.25
N ALA A 41 -1.14 -5.57 -14.22
CA ALA A 41 -0.66 -4.33 -14.84
C ALA A 41 -0.44 -3.19 -13.84
N ARG A 42 -1.26 -3.09 -12.78
CA ARG A 42 -1.04 -2.10 -11.70
C ARG A 42 0.16 -2.47 -10.82
N CYS A 43 0.34 -3.75 -10.54
CA CYS A 43 1.51 -4.22 -9.80
C CYS A 43 2.81 -3.95 -10.56
N GLU A 44 2.83 -4.21 -11.88
CA GLU A 44 4.00 -3.95 -12.72
C GLU A 44 4.27 -2.45 -12.91
N ALA A 45 3.23 -1.63 -13.06
CA ALA A 45 3.39 -0.18 -13.14
C ALA A 45 4.01 0.38 -11.85
N ASP A 46 3.59 -0.12 -10.68
CA ASP A 46 4.14 0.31 -9.40
C ASP A 46 5.56 -0.24 -9.18
N GLY A 47 5.80 -1.50 -9.57
CA GLY A 47 7.13 -2.11 -9.59
C GLY A 47 8.12 -1.36 -10.47
N ALA A 48 7.71 -0.93 -11.67
CA ALA A 48 8.53 -0.12 -12.57
C ALA A 48 8.85 1.27 -12.02
N ASN A 49 8.01 1.81 -11.12
CA ASN A 49 8.26 3.05 -10.39
C ASN A 49 9.02 2.82 -9.07
N SER A 50 9.32 1.57 -8.72
CA SER A 50 10.02 1.22 -7.49
C SER A 50 11.46 1.74 -7.53
N ALA A 51 11.95 2.19 -6.37
CA ALA A 51 13.33 2.66 -6.21
C ALA A 51 14.36 1.51 -6.13
N TYR A 52 13.89 0.26 -6.10
CA TYR A 52 14.72 -0.93 -5.90
C TYR A 52 15.11 -1.59 -7.22
N SER A 53 16.34 -2.10 -7.29
CA SER A 53 16.93 -2.68 -8.51
C SER A 53 16.24 -3.97 -8.95
N TYR A 54 15.66 -4.72 -8.01
CA TYR A 54 14.92 -5.94 -8.29
C TYR A 54 13.53 -5.90 -7.66
N TRP A 55 12.53 -6.22 -8.46
CA TRP A 55 11.14 -6.30 -8.04
C TRP A 55 10.40 -7.35 -8.88
N TYR A 56 9.34 -7.90 -8.32
CA TYR A 56 8.46 -8.82 -9.04
C TYR A 56 7.04 -8.81 -8.50
N CYS A 57 6.11 -9.25 -9.35
CA CYS A 57 4.70 -9.40 -9.03
C CYS A 57 4.33 -10.88 -8.91
N ALA A 58 3.63 -11.27 -7.85
CA ALA A 58 3.14 -12.64 -7.68
C ALA A 58 1.67 -12.67 -7.24
N TRP A 59 0.88 -13.53 -7.87
CA TRP A 59 -0.52 -13.73 -7.52
C TRP A 59 -0.65 -14.49 -6.20
N SER A 60 -1.49 -13.99 -5.29
CA SER A 60 -1.85 -14.70 -4.06
C SER A 60 -3.29 -15.16 -4.11
N SER A 61 -3.47 -16.48 -4.20
CA SER A 61 -4.80 -17.11 -4.16
C SER A 61 -5.54 -16.86 -2.83
N SER A 62 -4.81 -16.74 -1.71
CA SER A 62 -5.40 -16.44 -0.41
C SER A 62 -5.99 -15.03 -0.30
N ARG A 63 -5.51 -14.10 -1.13
CA ARG A 63 -5.99 -12.70 -1.14
C ARG A 63 -6.76 -12.32 -2.41
N GLY A 64 -6.71 -13.15 -3.45
CA GLY A 64 -7.27 -12.80 -4.76
C GLY A 64 -6.63 -11.53 -5.35
N ALA A 65 -5.32 -11.34 -5.15
CA ALA A 65 -4.61 -10.13 -5.55
C ALA A 65 -3.15 -10.41 -5.94
N TRP A 66 -2.57 -9.52 -6.73
CA TRP A 66 -1.15 -9.47 -7.07
C TRP A 66 -0.38 -8.74 -5.98
N GLY A 67 0.63 -9.38 -5.39
CA GLY A 67 1.55 -8.75 -4.46
C GLY A 67 2.78 -8.22 -5.19
N LEU A 68 3.15 -6.97 -4.93
CA LEU A 68 4.44 -6.43 -5.34
C LEU A 68 5.48 -6.74 -4.26
N TYR A 69 6.59 -7.29 -4.69
CA TYR A 69 7.73 -7.63 -3.84
C TYR A 69 8.97 -6.96 -4.39
N VAL A 70 9.78 -6.37 -3.52
CA VAL A 70 11.00 -5.66 -3.88
C VAL A 70 12.15 -6.21 -3.05
N ASP A 71 13.31 -6.33 -3.68
CA ASP A 71 14.55 -6.67 -2.99
C ASP A 71 15.18 -5.40 -2.43
N THR A 72 15.47 -5.41 -1.13
CA THR A 72 16.00 -4.23 -0.42
C THR A 72 17.51 -4.29 -0.20
N ASP A 73 18.19 -5.32 -0.72
CA ASP A 73 19.62 -5.61 -0.48
C ASP A 73 20.52 -5.06 -1.60
N SER A 74 20.06 -4.00 -2.26
CA SER A 74 20.77 -3.36 -3.39
C SER A 74 22.00 -2.56 -2.97
#